data_AF-A0A9D2M5M0-F1
#
_entry.id   AF-A0A9D2M5M0-F1
#
_cell.length_a   1.000
_cell.length_b   1.000
_cell.length_c   1.000
_cell.angle_alpha   90.00
_cell.angle_beta   90.00
_cell.angle_gamma   90.00
#
_symmetry.space_group_name_H-M   'P 1'
#
loop_
_entity.id
_entity.type
_entity.pdbx_description
1 polymer ?
#
loop_
_entity_poly.entity_id
_entity_poly.type
_entity_poly.pdbx_seq_one_letter_code
_entity_poly.pdbx_strand_id
1 'polypeptide(L)'
;MKNIATHFVRPYSTMKGVYKSMKISELLRHGAENALSAATLCRLAETTPRGLRHYISLERAAGAEILYSPGGRGGYFLPSLDAEQAQQERLAFYNVMRSRAIGTFKTLRPVAQSLGIPAGQLAFDLSDDEQQEEES
;
A
#
# COMPACT_ATOMS: atom_id res chain seq x y z
N MET A 1 5.54 -44.27 -6.65
CA MET A 1 4.29 -44.03 -5.90
C MET A 1 4.28 -42.56 -5.49
N LYS A 2 3.31 -41.79 -5.99
CA LYS A 2 3.20 -40.34 -5.87
C LYS A 2 2.31 -40.00 -4.65
N ASN A 3 2.67 -39.02 -3.83
CA ASN A 3 2.08 -37.69 -3.90
C ASN A 3 2.52 -36.81 -2.72
N ILE A 4 2.99 -35.63 -3.09
CA ILE A 4 3.39 -34.51 -2.23
C ILE A 4 2.09 -33.77 -1.87
N ALA A 5 1.84 -33.61 -0.57
CA ALA A 5 0.68 -32.88 -0.06
C ALA A 5 0.80 -31.39 -0.43
N THR A 6 0.13 -31.02 -1.52
CA THR A 6 -0.14 -29.65 -1.94
C THR A 6 -0.81 -28.88 -0.81
N HIS A 7 -0.12 -27.87 -0.29
CA HIS A 7 -0.73 -26.85 0.57
C HIS A 7 -1.76 -26.08 -0.25
N PHE A 8 -3.02 -26.31 0.09
CA PHE A 8 -4.20 -25.66 -0.47
C PHE A 8 -4.14 -24.16 -0.17
N VAL A 9 -3.74 -23.37 -1.16
CA VAL A 9 -3.90 -21.92 -1.18
C VAL A 9 -5.40 -21.63 -1.16
N ARG A 10 -5.93 -21.17 -0.02
CA ARG A 10 -7.33 -20.73 0.04
C ARG A 10 -7.49 -19.50 -0.87
N PRO A 11 -8.39 -19.53 -1.87
CA PRO A 11 -8.74 -18.34 -2.62
C PRO A 11 -9.49 -17.37 -1.69
N TYR A 12 -9.18 -16.08 -1.80
CA TYR A 12 -9.96 -15.01 -1.19
C TYR A 12 -11.32 -14.98 -1.89
N SER A 13 -12.26 -15.79 -1.40
CA SER A 13 -13.62 -15.83 -1.90
C SER A 13 -14.33 -14.57 -1.41
N THR A 14 -14.69 -13.72 -2.37
CA THR A 14 -15.60 -12.59 -2.25
C THR A 14 -16.89 -13.02 -1.54
N MET A 15 -17.02 -12.69 -0.25
CA MET A 15 -18.33 -12.71 0.41
C MET A 15 -19.09 -11.46 -0.04
N LYS A 16 -19.94 -11.63 -1.08
CA LYS A 16 -21.01 -10.67 -1.41
C LYS A 16 -22.04 -10.69 -0.28
N GLY A 17 -21.87 -9.79 0.67
CA GLY A 17 -22.84 -9.50 1.72
C GLY A 17 -22.44 -8.20 2.38
N VAL A 18 -23.06 -7.10 1.98
CA VAL A 18 -23.14 -5.75 2.61
C VAL A 18 -22.15 -5.43 3.76
N TYR A 19 -20.86 -5.66 3.59
CA TYR A 19 -19.83 -5.03 4.39
C TYR A 19 -19.28 -3.93 3.51
N LYS A 20 -19.68 -2.69 3.79
CA LYS A 20 -18.97 -1.50 3.30
C LYS A 20 -17.48 -1.82 3.49
N SER A 21 -16.73 -1.97 2.39
CA SER A 21 -15.28 -2.20 2.45
C SER A 21 -14.70 -1.08 3.30
N MET A 22 -14.38 -1.38 4.56
CA MET A 22 -13.99 -0.36 5.51
C MET A 22 -12.68 0.21 5.02
N LYS A 23 -12.72 1.49 4.61
CA LYS A 23 -11.53 2.19 4.15
C LYS A 23 -10.58 2.33 5.33
N ILE A 24 -9.33 1.97 5.13
CA ILE A 24 -8.25 2.16 6.10
C ILE A 24 -8.18 3.63 6.52
N SER A 25 -8.38 4.58 5.60
CA SER A 25 -8.42 6.02 5.93
C SER A 25 -9.51 6.38 6.96
N GLU A 26 -10.66 5.69 6.99
CA GLU A 26 -11.72 5.92 7.99
C GLU A 26 -11.32 5.45 9.40
N LEU A 27 -10.32 4.57 9.52
CA LEU A 27 -9.76 4.09 10.80
C LEU A 27 -8.62 4.97 11.33
N LEU A 28 -8.08 5.85 10.48
CA LEU A 28 -6.91 6.66 10.81
C LEU A 28 -7.31 8.00 11.42
N ARG A 29 -6.40 8.52 12.24
CA ARG A 29 -6.49 9.87 12.81
C ARG A 29 -5.47 10.78 12.15
N HIS A 30 -5.72 12.09 12.23
CA HIS A 30 -4.82 13.12 11.73
C HIS A 30 -3.61 13.31 12.65
N GLY A 31 -2.43 13.57 12.07
CA GLY A 31 -1.18 13.84 12.80
C GLY A 31 -0.39 12.59 13.17
N ALA A 32 0.93 12.67 13.03
CA ALA A 32 1.85 11.57 13.30
C ALA A 32 1.80 11.08 14.76
N GLU A 33 1.45 11.96 15.71
CA GLU A 33 1.27 11.62 17.11
C GLU A 33 0.11 10.65 17.36
N ASN A 34 -0.84 10.55 16.43
CA ASN A 34 -1.99 9.65 16.49
C ASN A 34 -1.82 8.39 15.63
N ALA A 35 -0.59 8.09 15.19
CA ALA A 35 -0.33 6.99 14.29
C ALA A 35 -0.71 5.62 14.86
N LEU A 36 -1.37 4.80 14.06
CA LEU A 36 -1.74 3.43 14.41
C LEU A 36 -0.74 2.44 13.84
N SER A 37 -0.28 1.51 14.67
CA SER A 37 0.61 0.44 14.22
C SER A 37 -0.09 -0.47 13.20
N ALA A 38 0.71 -1.08 12.31
CA ALA A 38 0.19 -2.05 11.34
C ALA A 38 -0.57 -3.20 12.02
N ALA A 39 -0.09 -3.66 13.18
CA ALA A 39 -0.73 -4.73 13.95
C ALA A 39 -2.09 -4.31 14.52
N THR A 40 -2.24 -3.06 14.97
CA THR A 40 -3.54 -2.53 15.42
C THR A 40 -4.49 -2.38 14.24
N LEU A 41 -4.03 -1.86 13.10
CA LEU A 41 -4.87 -1.75 11.90
C LEU A 41 -5.31 -3.09 11.34
N CYS A 42 -4.43 -4.10 11.32
CA CYS A 42 -4.80 -5.46 10.91
C CYS A 42 -5.94 -6.02 11.77
N ARG A 43 -5.93 -5.74 13.08
CA ARG A 43 -7.00 -6.16 13.99
C ARG A 43 -8.30 -5.38 13.74
N LEU A 44 -8.21 -4.07 13.59
CA LEU A 44 -9.39 -3.21 13.36
C LEU A 44 -10.06 -3.47 12.01
N ALA A 45 -9.26 -3.71 10.97
CA ALA A 45 -9.75 -4.00 9.61
C ALA A 45 -9.92 -5.51 9.35
N GLU A 46 -9.80 -6.35 10.38
CA GLU A 46 -9.92 -7.81 10.31
C GLU A 46 -9.16 -8.43 9.11
N THR A 47 -7.94 -7.96 8.87
CA THR A 47 -7.15 -8.32 7.69
C THR A 47 -5.74 -8.78 8.04
N THR A 48 -5.08 -9.39 7.07
CA THR A 48 -3.67 -9.79 7.19
C THR A 48 -2.73 -8.60 6.89
N PRO A 49 -1.45 -8.66 7.27
CA PRO A 49 -0.48 -7.63 6.87
C PRO A 49 -0.37 -7.44 5.35
N ARG A 50 -0.61 -8.50 4.56
CA ARG A 50 -0.65 -8.41 3.09
C ARG A 50 -1.91 -7.69 2.62
N GLY A 51 -3.08 -8.04 3.17
CA GLY A 51 -4.35 -7.38 2.86
C GLY A 51 -4.32 -5.90 3.24
N LEU A 52 -3.79 -5.55 4.42
CA LEU A 52 -3.61 -4.16 4.85
C LEU A 52 -2.79 -3.35 3.83
N ARG A 53 -1.66 -3.89 3.35
CA ARG A 53 -0.83 -3.20 2.33
C ARG A 53 -1.57 -3.03 1.02
N HIS A 54 -2.35 -4.03 0.61
CA HIS A 54 -3.16 -3.96 -0.60
C HIS A 54 -4.24 -2.86 -0.50
N TYR A 55 -5.01 -2.82 0.59
CA TYR A 55 -6.02 -1.77 0.80
C TYR A 55 -5.41 -0.37 0.87
N ILE A 56 -4.30 -0.20 1.59
CA ILE A 56 -3.57 1.09 1.61
C ILE A 56 -3.08 1.49 0.22
N SER A 57 -2.65 0.52 -0.60
CA SER A 57 -2.24 0.79 -1.98
C SER A 57 -3.40 1.29 -2.83
N LEU A 58 -4.55 0.61 -2.77
CA LEU A 58 -5.76 1.01 -3.50
C LEU A 58 -6.23 2.40 -3.08
N GLU A 59 -6.29 2.69 -1.78
CA GLU A 59 -6.71 4.01 -1.31
C GLU A 59 -5.73 5.12 -1.71
N ARG A 60 -4.42 4.85 -1.69
CA ARG A 60 -3.43 5.81 -2.18
C ARG A 60 -3.55 6.04 -3.68
N ALA A 61 -3.81 4.99 -4.47
CA ALA A 61 -4.07 5.12 -5.90
C ALA A 61 -5.33 5.98 -6.17
N ALA A 62 -6.34 5.84 -5.30
CA ALA A 62 -7.54 6.69 -5.29
C ALA A 62 -7.32 8.10 -4.70
N GLY A 63 -6.10 8.49 -4.35
CA GLY A 63 -5.74 9.84 -3.88
C GLY A 63 -5.74 10.04 -2.36
N ALA A 64 -5.93 9.01 -1.54
CA ALA A 64 -5.86 9.14 -0.09
C ALA A 64 -4.42 9.37 0.39
N GLU A 65 -4.19 10.46 1.15
CA GLU A 65 -2.89 10.81 1.73
C GLU A 65 -2.56 9.98 2.99
N ILE A 66 -2.64 8.65 2.92
CA ILE A 66 -2.26 7.78 4.04
C ILE A 66 -0.74 7.82 4.22
N LEU A 67 -0.26 8.50 5.27
CA LEU A 67 1.17 8.63 5.59
C LEU A 67 1.61 7.51 6.54
N TYR A 68 2.93 7.32 6.69
CA TYR A 68 3.48 6.52 7.79
C TYR A 68 4.81 7.10 8.28
N SER A 69 5.10 6.91 9.57
CA SER A 69 6.32 7.41 10.20
C SER A 69 7.44 6.37 10.16
N PRO A 70 8.64 6.69 9.60
CA PRO A 70 9.80 5.83 9.70
C PRO A 70 10.48 5.95 11.07
N GLY A 71 10.64 4.82 11.78
CA GLY A 71 11.45 4.75 13.01
C GLY A 71 10.66 4.39 14.26
N GLY A 72 10.86 3.17 14.76
CA GLY A 72 10.56 2.72 16.13
C GLY A 72 9.09 2.75 16.58
N ARG A 73 8.52 3.94 16.77
CA ARG A 73 7.09 4.17 17.07
C ARG A 73 6.29 4.35 15.76
N GLY A 74 6.57 3.48 14.79
CA GLY A 74 5.97 3.55 13.46
C GLY A 74 4.47 3.26 13.46
N GLY A 75 3.77 3.82 12.47
CA GLY A 75 2.34 3.63 12.27
C GLY A 75 1.85 4.45 11.09
N TYR A 76 0.60 4.24 10.72
CA TYR A 76 -0.10 4.97 9.66
C TYR A 76 -1.00 6.05 10.24
N PHE A 77 -1.16 7.15 9.53
CA PHE A 77 -1.96 8.31 9.93
C PHE A 77 -2.37 9.14 8.71
N LEU A 78 -3.31 10.05 8.89
CA LEU A 78 -3.64 11.10 7.92
C LEU A 78 -2.84 12.37 8.25
N PRO A 79 -2.49 13.24 7.28
CA PRO A 79 -1.73 14.45 7.56
C PRO A 79 -2.45 15.30 8.63
N SER A 80 -1.71 16.01 9.47
CA SER A 80 -2.28 16.89 10.50
C SER A 80 -3.33 17.87 9.92
N LEU A 81 -4.26 18.33 10.78
CA LEU A 81 -5.16 19.42 10.43
C LEU A 81 -4.46 20.79 10.51
N ASP A 82 -3.35 20.86 11.25
CA ASP A 82 -2.46 22.01 11.23
C ASP A 82 -1.63 22.03 9.94
N ALA A 83 -1.65 23.14 9.22
CA ALA A 83 -1.08 23.23 7.88
C ALA A 83 0.45 23.09 7.87
N GLU A 84 1.13 23.67 8.87
CA GLU A 84 2.59 23.62 8.96
C GLU A 84 3.05 22.20 9.30
N GLN A 85 2.43 21.59 10.30
CA GLN A 85 2.70 20.20 10.67
C GLN A 85 2.39 19.25 9.51
N ALA A 86 1.25 19.42 8.83
CA ALA A 86 0.89 18.58 7.68
C ALA A 86 1.91 18.67 6.55
N GLN A 87 2.46 19.87 6.27
CA GLN A 87 3.50 20.04 5.28
C GLN A 87 4.79 19.30 5.69
N GLN A 88 5.20 19.39 6.95
CA GLN A 88 6.36 18.66 7.46
C GLN A 88 6.18 17.15 7.36
N GLU A 89 5.00 16.63 7.72
CA GLU A 89 4.67 15.20 7.64
C GLU A 89 4.68 14.69 6.19
N ARG A 90 4.09 15.44 5.25
CA ARG A 90 4.14 15.12 3.82
C ARG A 90 5.57 15.11 3.29
N LEU A 91 6.38 16.11 3.64
CA LEU A 91 7.78 16.18 3.23
C LEU A 91 8.60 14.99 3.75
N ALA A 92 8.40 14.62 5.03
CA ALA A 92 9.04 13.47 5.62
C ALA A 92 8.66 12.18 4.88
N PHE A 93 7.37 11.96 4.63
CA PHE A 93 6.88 10.82 3.86
C PHE A 93 7.44 10.79 2.44
N TYR A 94 7.36 11.91 1.72
CA TYR A 94 7.86 12.05 0.35
C TYR A 94 9.35 11.70 0.26
N ASN A 95 10.17 12.20 1.18
CA ASN A 95 11.60 11.93 1.18
C ASN A 95 11.91 10.43 1.35
N VAL A 96 11.15 9.73 2.19
CA VAL A 96 11.33 8.28 2.37
C VAL A 96 10.89 7.52 1.12
N MET A 97 9.72 7.84 0.57
CA MET A 97 9.20 7.17 -0.63
C MET A 97 10.11 7.42 -1.83
N ARG A 98 10.60 8.65 -2.00
CA ARG A 98 11.59 9.02 -3.01
C ARG A 98 12.88 8.22 -2.86
N SER A 99 13.43 8.13 -1.64
CA SER A 99 14.65 7.37 -1.37
C SER A 99 14.47 5.88 -1.71
N ARG A 100 13.33 5.29 -1.33
CA ARG A 100 12.99 3.90 -1.68
C ARG A 100 12.85 3.71 -3.18
N ALA A 101 12.13 4.58 -3.87
CA ALA A 101 11.99 4.52 -5.32
C ALA A 101 13.36 4.55 -6.00
N ILE A 102 14.22 5.52 -5.65
CA ILE A 102 15.60 5.60 -6.17
C ILE A 102 16.38 4.30 -5.88
N GLY A 103 16.25 3.74 -4.68
CA GLY A 103 16.85 2.45 -4.32
C GLY A 103 16.38 1.33 -5.25
N THR A 104 15.07 1.17 -5.43
CA THR A 104 14.48 0.19 -6.34
C THR A 104 14.96 0.39 -7.77
N PHE A 105 15.00 1.62 -8.28
CA PHE A 105 15.53 1.93 -9.61
C PHE A 105 17.00 1.51 -9.76
N LYS A 106 17.83 1.76 -8.75
CA LYS A 106 19.24 1.31 -8.77
C LYS A 106 19.35 -0.21 -8.83
N THR A 107 18.48 -0.94 -8.13
CA THR A 107 18.42 -2.40 -8.16
C THR A 107 17.93 -2.95 -9.50
N LEU A 108 16.99 -2.27 -10.17
CA LEU A 108 16.48 -2.68 -11.48
C LEU A 108 17.47 -2.42 -12.63
N ARG A 109 18.35 -1.43 -12.47
CA ARG A 109 19.32 -1.01 -13.51
C ARG A 109 20.06 -2.15 -14.21
N PRO A 110 20.71 -3.12 -13.53
CA PRO A 110 21.40 -4.21 -14.21
C PRO A 110 20.46 -5.11 -15.02
N VAL A 111 19.25 -5.38 -14.52
CA VAL A 111 18.24 -6.19 -15.23
C VAL A 111 17.76 -5.45 -16.47
N ALA A 112 17.45 -4.16 -16.35
CA ALA A 112 17.06 -3.31 -17.48
C ALA A 112 18.14 -3.31 -18.57
N GLN A 113 19.42 -3.18 -18.19
CA GLN A 113 20.56 -3.24 -19.12
C GLN A 113 20.64 -4.58 -19.85
N SER A 114 20.46 -5.71 -19.15
CA SER A 114 20.46 -7.03 -19.80
C SER A 114 19.31 -7.24 -20.79
N LEU A 115 18.21 -6.51 -20.60
CA LEU A 115 17.03 -6.55 -21.47
C LEU A 115 17.05 -5.47 -22.57
N GLY A 116 18.10 -4.64 -22.64
CA GLY A 116 18.19 -3.53 -23.59
C GLY A 116 17.20 -2.38 -23.32
N ILE A 117 16.61 -2.32 -22.12
CA ILE A 117 15.66 -1.27 -21.73
C ILE A 117 16.44 0.01 -21.38
N PRO A 118 16.12 1.17 -22.00
CA PRO A 118 16.77 2.43 -21.66
C PRO A 118 16.61 2.82 -20.19
N ALA A 119 17.65 3.44 -19.63
CA ALA A 119 17.61 3.94 -18.27
C ALA A 119 16.50 5.00 -18.12
N GLY A 120 15.68 4.87 -17.07
CA GLY A 120 14.59 5.80 -16.79
C GLY A 120 13.24 5.42 -17.41
N GLN A 121 13.17 4.35 -18.20
CA GLN A 121 11.90 3.86 -18.74
C GLN A 121 11.26 2.83 -17.81
N LEU A 122 10.12 3.19 -17.22
CA LEU A 122 9.16 2.26 -16.63
C LEU A 122 7.82 2.50 -17.30
N ALA A 123 7.26 1.46 -17.91
CA ALA A 123 5.85 1.49 -18.28
C ALA A 123 5.05 1.39 -16.97
N PHE A 124 4.27 2.42 -16.67
CA PHE A 124 3.23 2.35 -15.66
C PHE A 124 1.94 2.12 -16.43
N ASP A 125 1.44 0.89 -16.42
CA ASP A 125 0.07 0.69 -16.86
C ASP A 125 -0.83 1.23 -15.75
N LEU A 126 -1.53 2.33 -16.02
CA LEU A 126 -2.47 2.93 -15.08
C LEU A 126 -3.85 2.25 -15.15
N SER A 127 -4.00 1.19 -15.96
CA SER A 127 -5.28 0.56 -16.28
C SER A 127 -5.58 -0.75 -15.55
N ASP A 128 -4.68 -1.26 -14.69
CA ASP A 128 -4.86 -2.55 -14.00
C ASP A 128 -5.96 -2.55 -12.91
N ASP A 129 -6.62 -1.42 -12.64
CA ASP A 129 -7.64 -1.30 -11.57
C ASP A 129 -9.10 -1.35 -12.08
N GLU A 130 -9.36 -1.46 -13.38
CA GLU A 130 -10.72 -1.50 -13.96
C GLU A 130 -11.02 -2.77 -14.80
N GLN A 131 -10.98 -3.96 -14.18
CA GLN A 131 -11.50 -5.21 -14.77
C GLN A 131 -12.04 -6.10 -13.63
N GLN A 132 -13.31 -6.53 -13.51
CA GLN A 132 -14.45 -6.69 -14.40
C GLN A 132 -15.76 -6.59 -13.58
N GLU A 133 -16.68 -5.70 -13.96
CA GLU A 133 -18.13 -5.87 -13.73
C GLU A 133 -18.82 -5.89 -15.11
N GLU A 134 -18.63 -6.97 -15.88
CA GLU A 134 -19.55 -7.31 -16.96
C GLU A 134 -19.74 -8.85 -17.01
N GLU A 135 -21.01 -9.23 -17.21
CA GLU A 135 -21.54 -10.53 -17.65
C GLU A 135 -21.64 -11.70 -16.65
N SER A 136 -22.78 -11.79 -15.96
CA SER A 136 -23.89 -12.75 -16.24
C SER A 136 -24.92 -12.77 -15.11
#